data_AF-A0A0L8GPG2-F1
#
_entry.id   AF-A0A0L8GPG2-F1
#
_cell.length_a   1.000
_cell.length_b   1.000
_cell.length_c   1.000
_cell.angle_alpha   90.00
_cell.angle_beta   90.00
_cell.angle_gamma   90.00
#
_symmetry.space_group_name_H-M   'P 1'
#
loop_
_entity.id
_entity.type
_entity.pdbx_description
1 polymer ?
#
loop_
_entity_poly.entity_id
_entity_poly.type
_entity_poly.pdbx_seq_one_letter_code
_entity_poly.pdbx_strand_id
1 'polypeptide(L)'
;RKAALDEAKGLSWYGRYLAEDYYLGRAIRDRGYSLVISAFPAQQNVGLLSMANYKDRMVRWLRLRFSMIPFVTIIIEPLTECLPLGLYGSWSIHHFLGVNPYYIFSFHILGWLIIDYLQLKNIQRTGLAFSKLTFVMAWLCRELMTLVIVIEAFLKPQHIQWGKKTYRVDFNGHTHLVQNNRPTLNV
;
A
#
# COMPACT_ATOMS: atom_id res chain seq x y z
N ARG A 1 4.32 -13.99 -20.21
CA ARG A 1 4.91 -14.49 -21.48
C ARG A 1 6.40 -14.68 -21.24
N LYS A 2 6.96 -15.87 -21.50
CA LYS A 2 8.38 -16.16 -21.20
C LYS A 2 9.35 -15.32 -22.06
N ALA A 3 9.08 -15.18 -23.35
CA ALA A 3 9.90 -14.38 -24.26
C ALA A 3 10.09 -12.92 -23.77
N ALA A 4 9.01 -12.24 -23.39
CA ALA A 4 9.06 -10.88 -22.86
C ALA A 4 9.91 -10.75 -21.57
N LEU A 5 9.94 -11.80 -20.76
CA LEU A 5 10.75 -11.86 -19.54
C LEU A 5 12.24 -12.06 -19.87
N ASP A 6 12.53 -12.93 -20.84
CA ASP A 6 13.90 -13.18 -21.31
C ASP A 6 14.49 -11.92 -21.97
N GLU A 7 13.69 -11.20 -22.78
CA GLU A 7 14.00 -9.87 -23.32
C GLU A 7 14.20 -8.80 -22.22
N ALA A 8 13.62 -9.02 -21.04
CA ALA A 8 13.74 -8.18 -19.86
C ALA A 8 14.84 -8.66 -18.90
N LYS A 9 15.89 -9.33 -19.37
CA LYS A 9 17.06 -9.80 -18.56
C LYS A 9 16.77 -10.97 -17.60
N GLY A 10 15.54 -11.49 -17.58
CA GLY A 10 15.14 -12.61 -16.71
C GLY A 10 14.92 -12.23 -15.25
N LEU A 11 14.30 -13.13 -14.47
CA LEU A 11 13.92 -12.91 -13.07
C LEU A 11 15.12 -12.68 -12.14
N SER A 12 16.21 -13.43 -12.34
CA SER A 12 17.39 -13.35 -11.47
C SER A 12 18.01 -11.96 -11.45
N TRP A 13 17.91 -11.22 -12.56
CA TRP A 13 18.41 -9.85 -12.64
C TRP A 13 17.68 -8.91 -11.68
N TYR A 14 16.38 -9.11 -11.46
CA TYR A 14 15.56 -8.24 -10.61
C TYR A 14 15.67 -8.52 -9.12
N GLY A 15 16.30 -9.62 -8.69
CA GLY A 15 16.54 -9.93 -7.27
C GLY A 15 17.40 -8.89 -6.53
N ARG A 16 17.93 -7.88 -7.23
CA ARG A 16 18.58 -6.68 -6.68
C ARG A 16 17.62 -5.63 -6.11
N TYR A 17 16.31 -5.81 -6.31
CA TYR A 17 15.24 -4.92 -5.86
C TYR A 17 14.36 -5.66 -4.84
N LEU A 18 14.00 -5.00 -3.73
CA LEU A 18 12.97 -5.54 -2.84
C LEU A 18 11.58 -5.58 -3.49
N ALA A 19 11.29 -4.66 -4.40
CA ALA A 19 10.07 -4.61 -5.19
C ALA A 19 10.32 -5.13 -6.62
N GLU A 20 10.83 -6.36 -6.72
CA GLU A 20 11.21 -7.01 -7.98
C GLU A 20 10.09 -7.04 -9.03
N ASP A 21 8.87 -7.28 -8.58
CA ASP A 21 7.65 -7.35 -9.39
C ASP A 21 7.32 -6.01 -10.07
N TYR A 22 7.47 -4.90 -9.35
CA TYR A 22 7.27 -3.57 -9.89
C TYR A 22 8.30 -3.22 -10.97
N TYR A 23 9.59 -3.46 -10.71
CA TYR A 23 10.65 -3.13 -11.68
C TYR A 23 10.59 -4.03 -12.91
N LEU A 24 10.24 -5.30 -12.74
CA LEU A 24 9.97 -6.21 -13.83
C LEU A 24 8.77 -5.75 -14.66
N GLY A 25 7.65 -5.46 -14.00
CA GLY A 25 6.43 -4.99 -14.66
C GLY A 25 6.66 -3.71 -15.46
N ARG A 26 7.39 -2.75 -14.88
CA ARG A 26 7.81 -1.53 -15.56
C ARG A 26 8.67 -1.85 -16.79
N ALA A 27 9.68 -2.70 -16.66
CA ALA A 27 10.55 -3.04 -17.78
C ALA A 27 9.84 -3.77 -18.93
N ILE A 28 8.85 -4.61 -18.61
CA ILE A 28 7.98 -5.25 -19.61
C ILE A 28 7.10 -4.21 -20.29
N ARG A 29 6.49 -3.30 -19.52
CA ARG A 29 5.66 -2.21 -20.07
C ARG A 29 6.44 -1.28 -20.98
N ASP A 30 7.66 -0.91 -20.59
CA ASP A 30 8.53 -0.02 -21.35
C ASP A 30 8.97 -0.65 -22.70
N ARG A 31 8.75 -1.96 -22.89
CA ARG A 31 8.92 -2.69 -24.17
C ARG A 31 7.64 -2.77 -25.01
N GLY A 32 6.59 -2.03 -24.65
CA GLY A 32 5.34 -1.95 -25.41
C GLY A 32 4.29 -2.99 -25.03
N TYR A 33 4.54 -3.82 -24.01
CA TYR A 33 3.52 -4.75 -23.53
C TYR A 33 2.51 -4.04 -22.63
N SER A 34 1.22 -4.36 -22.82
CA SER A 34 0.16 -3.90 -21.91
C SER A 34 0.16 -4.73 -20.62
N LEU A 35 0.02 -4.04 -19.48
CA LEU A 35 -0.22 -4.68 -18.19
C LEU A 35 -1.73 -4.67 -17.92
N VAL A 36 -2.26 -5.80 -17.47
CA VAL A 36 -3.68 -5.96 -17.11
C VAL A 36 -3.76 -6.49 -15.68
N ILE A 37 -4.71 -5.96 -14.90
CA ILE A 37 -4.98 -6.43 -13.54
C ILE A 37 -6.04 -7.52 -13.61
N SER A 38 -5.78 -8.65 -12.95
CA SER A 38 -6.74 -9.75 -12.84
C SER A 38 -7.98 -9.28 -12.06
N ALA A 39 -9.17 -9.65 -12.55
CA ALA A 39 -10.43 -9.47 -11.81
C ALA A 39 -10.52 -10.36 -10.55
N PHE A 40 -9.69 -11.40 -10.48
CA PHE A 40 -9.62 -12.29 -9.33
C PHE A 40 -8.48 -11.89 -8.40
N PRO A 41 -8.76 -11.72 -7.10
CA PRO A 41 -7.72 -11.40 -6.12
C PRO A 41 -6.76 -12.59 -5.96
N ALA A 42 -5.46 -12.31 -5.94
CA ALA A 42 -4.47 -13.30 -5.55
C ALA A 42 -4.51 -13.50 -4.03
N GLN A 43 -4.69 -14.73 -3.58
CA GLN A 43 -4.60 -15.03 -2.16
C GLN A 43 -3.17 -14.87 -1.68
N GLN A 44 -3.01 -14.18 -0.54
CA GLN A 44 -1.72 -14.00 0.09
C GLN A 44 -1.74 -14.68 1.46
N ASN A 45 -0.78 -15.59 1.66
CA ASN A 45 -0.56 -16.18 2.97
C ASN A 45 -0.08 -15.09 3.93
N VAL A 46 -0.94 -14.71 4.87
CA VAL A 46 -0.57 -13.76 5.92
C VAL A 46 0.09 -14.54 7.04
N GLY A 47 1.22 -14.04 7.54
CA GLY A 47 1.88 -14.59 8.73
C GLY A 47 1.11 -14.25 10.01
N LEU A 48 1.84 -14.05 11.11
CA LEU A 48 1.27 -13.70 12.41
C LEU A 48 0.34 -12.47 12.34
N LEU A 49 -0.89 -12.63 12.83
CA LEU A 49 -1.92 -11.59 12.84
C LEU A 49 -1.83 -10.77 14.14
N SER A 50 -1.24 -9.58 14.06
CA SER A 50 -1.27 -8.59 15.14
C SER A 50 -1.32 -7.18 14.56
N MET A 51 -1.78 -6.22 15.35
CA MET A 51 -1.85 -4.82 14.92
C MET A 51 -0.46 -4.24 14.62
N ALA A 52 0.55 -4.64 15.42
CA ALA A 52 1.93 -4.28 15.18
C ALA A 52 2.44 -4.84 13.85
N ASN A 53 2.16 -6.12 13.55
CA ASN A 53 2.57 -6.75 12.29
C ASN A 53 1.89 -6.10 11.08
N TYR A 54 0.63 -5.69 11.23
CA TYR A 54 -0.08 -4.92 10.20
C TYR A 54 0.60 -3.57 9.96
N LYS A 55 0.83 -2.78 11.03
CA LYS A 55 1.53 -1.49 10.95
C LYS A 55 2.90 -1.65 10.30
N ASP A 56 3.73 -2.57 10.79
CA ASP A 56 5.10 -2.80 10.29
C ASP A 56 5.09 -3.18 8.81
N ARG A 57 4.11 -3.99 8.39
CA ARG A 57 3.91 -4.31 6.98
C ARG A 57 3.57 -3.04 6.20
N MET A 58 2.59 -2.26 6.62
CA MET A 58 2.18 -1.06 5.88
C MET A 58 3.29 -0.01 5.80
N VAL A 59 4.03 0.22 6.89
CA VAL A 59 5.22 1.09 6.92
C VAL A 59 6.26 0.64 5.90
N ARG A 60 6.51 -0.69 5.83
CA ARG A 60 7.46 -1.27 4.86
C ARG A 60 7.04 -0.98 3.41
N TRP A 61 5.78 -1.21 3.09
CA TRP A 61 5.22 -0.95 1.75
C TRP A 61 5.29 0.53 1.40
N LEU A 62 4.98 1.41 2.35
CA LEU A 62 5.05 2.86 2.13
C LEU A 62 6.50 3.34 1.88
N ARG A 63 7.47 2.84 2.65
CA ARG A 63 8.90 3.12 2.44
C ARG A 63 9.42 2.65 1.08
N LEU A 64 8.98 1.48 0.63
CA LEU A 64 9.29 1.00 -0.73
C LEU A 64 8.77 1.99 -1.78
N ARG A 65 7.52 2.43 -1.65
CA ARG A 65 6.88 3.34 -2.60
C ARG A 65 7.50 4.74 -2.60
N PHE A 66 7.94 5.26 -1.46
CA PHE A 66 8.75 6.48 -1.41
C PHE A 66 10.01 6.39 -2.27
N SER A 67 10.61 5.20 -2.35
CA SER A 67 11.81 4.98 -3.15
C SER A 67 11.49 4.77 -4.63
N MET A 68 10.29 4.29 -4.98
CA MET A 68 9.94 3.87 -6.34
C MET A 68 9.13 4.91 -7.13
N ILE A 69 8.20 5.60 -6.45
CA ILE A 69 7.22 6.54 -7.01
C ILE A 69 6.97 7.73 -6.05
N PRO A 70 8.02 8.45 -5.62
CA PRO A 70 7.95 9.44 -4.53
C PRO A 70 6.87 10.50 -4.73
N PHE A 71 6.75 11.05 -5.94
CA PHE A 71 5.76 12.09 -6.23
C PHE A 71 4.33 11.60 -6.01
N VAL A 72 4.00 10.41 -6.52
CA VAL A 72 2.68 9.81 -6.34
C VAL A 72 2.41 9.54 -4.87
N THR A 73 3.39 8.98 -4.16
CA THR A 73 3.20 8.55 -2.76
C THR A 73 3.21 9.68 -1.74
N ILE A 74 3.98 10.74 -1.96
CA ILE A 74 4.09 11.86 -1.01
C ILE A 74 3.01 12.91 -1.27
N ILE A 75 2.61 13.11 -2.53
CA ILE A 75 1.70 14.20 -2.90
C ILE A 75 0.31 13.67 -3.25
N ILE A 76 0.23 12.75 -4.22
CA ILE A 76 -1.06 12.36 -4.80
C ILE A 76 -1.85 11.46 -3.85
N GLU A 77 -1.22 10.43 -3.30
CA GLU A 77 -1.91 9.46 -2.44
C GLU A 77 -2.59 10.10 -1.22
N PRO A 78 -1.92 10.95 -0.42
CA PRO A 78 -2.58 11.59 0.72
C PRO A 78 -3.80 12.44 0.33
N LEU A 79 -3.79 13.05 -0.86
CA LEU A 79 -4.92 13.83 -1.37
C LEU A 79 -6.10 12.94 -1.81
N THR A 80 -5.84 11.68 -2.11
CA THR A 80 -6.88 10.71 -2.52
C THR A 80 -7.48 9.94 -1.34
N GLU A 81 -6.94 10.09 -0.13
CA GLU A 81 -7.47 9.43 1.07
C GLU A 81 -8.86 9.97 1.45
N CYS A 82 -9.64 9.15 2.16
CA CYS A 82 -11.03 9.39 2.49
C CYS A 82 -11.29 10.78 3.09
N LEU A 83 -10.51 11.16 4.12
CA LEU A 83 -10.72 12.42 4.83
C LEU A 83 -10.31 13.65 4.00
N PRO A 84 -9.08 13.75 3.43
CA PRO A 84 -8.71 14.89 2.60
C PRO A 84 -9.65 15.07 1.39
N LEU A 85 -9.93 13.99 0.67
CA LEU A 85 -10.85 14.00 -0.48
C LEU A 85 -12.26 14.45 -0.09
N GLY A 86 -12.77 13.96 1.04
CA GLY A 86 -14.05 14.41 1.58
C GLY A 86 -14.04 15.91 1.89
N LEU A 87 -12.97 16.44 2.49
CA LEU A 87 -12.88 17.84 2.89
C LEU A 87 -12.87 18.79 1.69
N TYR A 88 -11.92 18.63 0.76
CA TYR A 88 -11.86 19.54 -0.39
C TYR A 88 -13.01 19.29 -1.38
N GLY A 89 -13.50 18.05 -1.49
CA GLY A 89 -14.67 17.74 -2.31
C GLY A 89 -15.92 18.44 -1.79
N SER A 90 -16.17 18.36 -0.48
CA SER A 90 -17.32 19.03 0.15
C SER A 90 -17.20 20.55 0.08
N TRP A 91 -16.01 21.09 0.29
CA TRP A 91 -15.74 22.52 0.13
C TRP A 91 -15.99 22.99 -1.31
N SER A 92 -15.52 22.24 -2.31
CA SER A 92 -15.70 22.59 -3.73
C SER A 92 -17.17 22.59 -4.12
N ILE A 93 -17.91 21.54 -3.75
CA ILE A 93 -19.34 21.43 -4.06
C ILE A 93 -20.13 22.55 -3.34
N HIS A 94 -19.78 22.87 -2.10
CA HIS A 94 -20.39 24.00 -1.40
C HIS A 94 -20.11 25.33 -2.12
N HIS A 95 -18.86 25.56 -2.53
CA HIS A 95 -18.46 26.80 -3.20
C HIS A 95 -19.20 27.02 -4.53
N PHE A 96 -19.34 25.97 -5.35
CA PHE A 96 -19.94 26.10 -6.68
C PHE A 96 -21.45 25.92 -6.72
N LEU A 97 -22.02 25.08 -5.83
CA LEU A 97 -23.44 24.70 -5.87
C LEU A 97 -24.24 25.16 -4.64
N GLY A 98 -23.59 25.77 -3.65
CA GLY A 98 -24.24 26.27 -2.43
C GLY A 98 -24.78 25.19 -1.49
N VAL A 99 -24.55 23.90 -1.79
CA VAL A 99 -25.02 22.78 -0.98
C VAL A 99 -24.27 22.76 0.35
N ASN A 100 -24.95 22.43 1.44
CA ASN A 100 -24.34 22.40 2.77
C ASN A 100 -23.19 21.36 2.83
N PRO A 101 -21.95 21.77 3.17
CA PRO A 101 -20.77 20.92 3.12
C PRO A 101 -20.81 19.78 4.13
N TYR A 102 -21.52 19.94 5.25
CA TYR A 102 -21.63 18.89 6.25
C TYR A 102 -22.40 17.68 5.72
N TYR A 103 -23.47 17.88 4.95
CA TYR A 103 -24.21 16.77 4.36
C TYR A 103 -23.36 16.02 3.33
N ILE A 104 -22.68 16.76 2.45
CA ILE A 104 -21.80 16.16 1.43
C ILE A 104 -20.69 15.34 2.09
N PHE A 105 -20.04 15.91 3.10
CA PHE A 105 -18.98 15.22 3.84
C PHE A 105 -19.52 13.95 4.52
N SER A 106 -20.66 14.01 5.19
CA SER A 106 -21.28 12.84 5.83
C SER A 106 -21.65 11.75 4.82
N PHE A 107 -22.23 12.10 3.67
CA PHE A 107 -22.54 11.14 2.62
C PHE A 107 -21.29 10.53 2.00
N HIS A 108 -20.23 11.32 1.80
CA HIS A 108 -18.93 10.85 1.31
C HIS A 108 -18.32 9.81 2.27
N ILE A 109 -18.22 10.12 3.56
CA ILE A 109 -17.68 9.19 4.57
C ILE A 109 -18.51 7.90 4.64
N LEU A 110 -19.85 8.02 4.65
CA LEU A 110 -20.74 6.87 4.66
C LEU A 110 -20.59 6.01 3.39
N GLY A 111 -20.53 6.65 2.22
CA GLY A 111 -20.30 5.97 0.95
C GLY A 111 -18.97 5.22 0.94
N TRP A 112 -17.89 5.84 1.41
CA TRP A 112 -16.58 5.23 1.53
C TRP A 112 -16.60 3.98 2.42
N LEU A 113 -17.20 4.11 3.61
CA LEU A 113 -17.38 3.01 4.55
C LEU A 113 -18.15 1.84 3.93
N ILE A 114 -19.22 2.13 3.18
CA ILE A 114 -20.03 1.11 2.50
C ILE A 114 -19.21 0.43 1.41
N ILE A 115 -18.47 1.17 0.59
CA ILE A 115 -17.64 0.61 -0.48
C ILE A 115 -16.56 -0.31 0.10
N ASP A 116 -15.87 0.12 1.16
CA ASP A 116 -14.87 -0.71 1.85
C ASP A 116 -15.48 -2.00 2.40
N TYR A 117 -16.67 -1.91 2.99
CA TYR A 117 -17.40 -3.08 3.50
C TYR A 117 -17.77 -4.07 2.38
N LEU A 118 -18.29 -3.55 1.26
CA LEU A 118 -18.64 -4.36 0.10
C LEU A 118 -17.40 -5.00 -0.53
N GLN A 119 -16.30 -4.26 -0.62
CA GLN A 119 -15.02 -4.78 -1.11
C GLN A 119 -14.52 -5.94 -0.24
N LEU A 120 -14.53 -5.79 1.09
CA LEU A 120 -14.13 -6.85 2.02
C LEU A 120 -15.00 -8.10 1.88
N LYS A 121 -16.33 -7.92 1.78
CA LYS A 121 -17.28 -9.01 1.57
C LYS A 121 -17.01 -9.75 0.26
N ASN A 122 -16.72 -9.02 -0.81
CA ASN A 122 -16.45 -9.59 -2.13
C ASN A 122 -15.11 -10.36 -2.18
N ILE A 123 -14.08 -9.89 -1.47
CA ILE A 123 -12.78 -10.56 -1.41
C ILE A 123 -12.85 -11.86 -0.60
N GLN A 124 -13.53 -11.85 0.55
CA GLN A 124 -13.57 -13.03 1.42
C GLN A 124 -14.44 -14.16 0.84
N ARG A 125 -15.45 -13.85 0.02
CA ARG A 125 -16.44 -14.77 -0.60
C ARG A 125 -17.24 -15.65 0.36
N THR A 126 -16.70 -15.94 1.54
CA THR A 126 -17.37 -16.54 2.70
C THR A 126 -18.08 -15.46 3.51
N GLY A 127 -19.04 -15.87 4.34
CA GLY A 127 -19.65 -14.96 5.31
C GLY A 127 -18.60 -14.35 6.25
N LEU A 128 -18.70 -13.05 6.52
CA LEU A 128 -17.82 -12.37 7.46
C LEU A 128 -18.06 -12.92 8.87
N ALA A 129 -17.01 -13.41 9.53
CA ALA A 129 -17.10 -13.98 10.88
C ALA A 129 -17.16 -12.93 12.00
N PHE A 130 -17.58 -11.70 11.69
CA PHE A 130 -17.63 -10.57 12.62
C PHE A 130 -18.86 -9.67 12.37
N SER A 131 -19.25 -8.92 13.39
CA SER A 131 -20.39 -8.01 13.31
C SER A 131 -20.09 -6.75 12.47
N LYS A 132 -21.13 -6.08 11.98
CA LYS A 132 -20.98 -4.78 11.31
C LYS A 132 -20.36 -3.71 12.24
N LEU A 133 -20.67 -3.75 13.53
CA LEU A 133 -20.05 -2.85 14.51
C LEU A 133 -18.54 -3.09 14.62
N THR A 134 -18.12 -4.36 14.68
CA THR A 134 -16.71 -4.74 14.68
C THR A 134 -16.00 -4.21 13.43
N PHE A 135 -16.65 -4.27 12.27
CA PHE A 135 -16.13 -3.67 11.04
C PHE A 135 -15.95 -2.16 11.16
N VAL A 136 -16.96 -1.42 11.62
CA VAL A 136 -16.87 0.04 11.78
C VAL A 136 -15.74 0.44 12.72
N MET A 137 -15.60 -0.26 13.85
CA MET A 137 -14.51 -0.01 14.80
C MET A 137 -13.13 -0.31 14.18
N ALA A 138 -13.02 -1.41 13.43
CA ALA A 138 -11.79 -1.75 12.71
C ALA A 138 -11.46 -0.74 11.61
N TRP A 139 -12.47 -0.25 10.89
CA TRP A 139 -12.34 0.78 9.86
C TRP A 139 -11.82 2.10 10.46
N LEU A 140 -12.41 2.57 11.55
CA LEU A 140 -11.93 3.76 12.27
C LEU A 140 -10.50 3.58 12.79
N CYS A 141 -10.19 2.41 13.36
CA CYS A 141 -8.84 2.09 13.79
C CYS A 141 -7.85 2.13 12.62
N ARG A 142 -8.23 1.61 11.45
CA ARG A 142 -7.40 1.63 10.23
C ARG A 142 -7.15 3.06 9.75
N GLU A 143 -8.18 3.91 9.73
CA GLU A 143 -8.04 5.33 9.36
C GLU A 143 -7.07 6.05 10.30
N LEU A 144 -7.22 5.90 11.63
CA LEU A 144 -6.30 6.51 12.61
C LEU A 144 -4.87 5.98 12.47
N MET A 145 -4.72 4.67 12.25
CA MET A 145 -3.40 4.06 12.06
C MET A 145 -2.69 4.53 10.80
N THR A 146 -3.42 4.98 9.78
CA THR A 146 -2.82 5.49 8.55
C THR A 146 -1.91 6.68 8.84
N LEU A 147 -2.32 7.58 9.75
CA LEU A 147 -1.50 8.70 10.20
C LEU A 147 -0.20 8.22 10.88
N VAL A 148 -0.32 7.22 11.76
CA VAL A 148 0.83 6.63 12.47
C VAL A 148 1.80 5.96 11.48
N ILE A 149 1.28 5.19 10.52
CA ILE A 149 2.05 4.52 9.48
C ILE A 149 2.81 5.54 8.63
N VAL A 150 2.15 6.62 8.22
CA VAL A 150 2.75 7.68 7.39
C VAL A 150 3.89 8.35 8.15
N ILE A 151 3.64 8.79 9.39
CA ILE A 151 4.67 9.43 10.23
C ILE A 151 5.87 8.49 10.41
N GLU A 152 5.64 7.24 10.78
CA GLU A 152 6.73 6.28 11.01
C GLU A 152 7.51 5.96 9.72
N ALA A 153 6.81 5.89 8.57
CA ALA A 153 7.47 5.71 7.28
C ALA A 153 8.39 6.89 6.95
N PHE A 154 7.94 8.12 7.21
CA PHE A 154 8.71 9.35 6.96
C PHE A 154 9.94 9.51 7.87
N LEU A 155 9.92 8.99 9.10
CA LEU A 155 11.06 9.11 10.02
C LEU A 155 12.31 8.37 9.52
N LYS A 156 12.16 7.26 8.79
CA LYS A 156 13.28 6.45 8.26
C LYS A 156 12.95 5.91 6.86
N PRO A 157 12.83 6.77 5.84
CA PRO A 157 12.17 6.43 4.57
C PRO A 157 12.92 5.38 3.74
N GLN A 158 14.25 5.37 3.81
CA GLN A 158 15.09 4.47 3.02
C GLN A 158 15.45 3.16 3.72
N HIS A 159 15.12 2.99 5.01
CA HIS A 159 15.52 1.81 5.79
C HIS A 159 14.34 0.84 5.96
N ILE A 160 14.51 -0.36 5.39
CA ILE A 160 13.45 -1.35 5.26
C ILE A 160 13.92 -2.67 5.88
N GLN A 161 13.25 -3.08 6.97
CA GLN A 161 13.47 -4.40 7.54
C GLN A 161 12.62 -5.43 6.78
N TRP A 162 13.28 -6.48 6.28
CA TRP A 162 12.64 -7.59 5.58
C TRP A 162 13.14 -8.91 6.16
N GLY A 163 12.27 -9.58 6.92
CA GLY A 163 12.66 -10.74 7.72
C GLY A 163 13.73 -10.37 8.76
N LYS A 164 14.86 -11.08 8.74
CA LYS A 164 16.00 -10.86 9.66
C LYS A 164 17.03 -9.84 9.14
N LYS A 165 16.79 -9.25 7.98
CA LYS A 165 17.73 -8.36 7.30
C LYS A 165 17.18 -6.95 7.23
N THR A 166 18.06 -5.96 7.33
CA THR A 166 17.72 -4.55 7.12
C THR A 166 18.42 -4.07 5.87
N TYR A 167 17.66 -3.44 5.00
CA TYR A 167 18.11 -2.95 3.72
C TYR A 167 17.96 -1.43 3.64
N ARG A 168 18.88 -0.79 2.92
CA ARG A 168 18.74 0.58 2.44
C ARG A 168 18.28 0.54 0.99
N VAL A 169 17.22 1.27 0.68
CA VAL A 169 16.68 1.36 -0.69
C VAL A 169 16.93 2.76 -1.24
N ASP A 170 17.60 2.81 -2.37
CA ASP A 170 17.86 4.06 -3.10
C ASP A 170 16.61 4.49 -3.88
N PHE A 171 16.55 5.77 -4.29
CA PHE A 171 15.43 6.30 -5.10
C PHE A 171 15.31 5.70 -6.52
N ASN A 172 16.27 4.88 -6.94
CA ASN A 172 16.18 4.06 -8.16
C ASN A 172 15.76 2.61 -7.87
N GLY A 173 15.43 2.31 -6.61
CA GLY A 173 15.04 1.00 -6.10
C GLY A 173 16.17 0.07 -5.67
N HIS A 174 17.42 0.39 -6.01
CA HIS A 174 18.53 -0.52 -5.68
C HIS A 174 18.61 -0.75 -4.19
N THR A 175 18.72 -2.02 -3.83
CA THR A 175 18.65 -2.48 -2.45
C THR A 175 20.05 -2.87 -1.99
N HIS A 176 20.53 -2.24 -0.91
CA HIS A 176 21.80 -2.54 -0.27
C HIS A 176 21.57 -3.14 1.12
N LEU A 177 22.26 -4.22 1.46
CA LEU A 177 22.17 -4.82 2.78
C LEU A 177 22.94 -3.96 3.80
N VAL A 178 22.27 -3.51 4.86
CA VAL A 178 22.86 -2.69 5.92
C VAL A 178 23.20 -3.53 7.15
N GLN A 179 22.30 -4.43 7.55
CA GLN A 179 22.48 -5.25 8.75
C GLN A 179 21.88 -6.65 8.54
N ASN A 180 22.60 -7.68 8.99
CA ASN A 180 22.15 -9.07 8.96
C ASN A 180 22.06 -9.60 10.40
N ASN A 181 20.86 -9.65 10.99
CA ASN A 181 20.64 -10.18 12.34
C ASN A 181 20.56 -11.72 12.31
N ARG A 182 21.58 -12.38 11.76
CA ARG A 182 21.81 -13.80 12.07
C ARG A 182 22.56 -13.85 13.40
N PRO A 183 22.15 -14.67 14.38
CA PRO A 183 23.07 -15.04 15.44
C PRO A 183 24.29 -15.65 14.75
N THR A 184 25.47 -15.11 15.01
CA THR A 184 26.73 -15.77 14.65
C THR A 184 26.72 -17.09 15.40
N LEU A 185 26.50 -18.19 14.70
CA LEU A 185 26.89 -19.50 15.21
C LEU A 185 28.41 -19.43 15.29
N ASN A 186 28.92 -19.18 16.48
CA ASN A 186 30.33 -19.40 16.77
C ASN A 186 30.55 -20.91 16.62
N VAL A 187 31.17 -21.31 15.51
CA VAL A 187 31.75 -22.64 15.32
C VAL A 187 33.20 -22.55 15.74
#